data_AF-A0A7L4P299-F1
#
_entry.id   AF-A0A7L4P299-F1
#
_cell.length_a   1.000
_cell.length_b   1.000
_cell.length_c   1.000
_cell.angle_alpha   90.00
_cell.angle_beta   90.00
_cell.angle_gamma   90.00
#
_symmetry.space_group_name_H-M   'P 1'
#
loop_
_entity.id
_entity.type
_entity.pdbx_description
1 polymer ?
#
loop_
_entity_poly.entity_id
_entity_poly.type
_entity_poly.pdbx_seq_one_letter_code
_entity_poly.pdbx_strand_id
1 'polypeptide(L)'
;MPIYKDNQSFKLKENIANFISAVTNPPFVAIPVFLIINYSLLSEGNWLWFSSVSIFFVSLLPILTSFSWIKKKNLEVDMPRRQDRIYPLLLVILSYIMGVVVLNLLGAPQLTTVLMFCYLTNTIVVLLFSLFWKISIHAMGIAGPATAIIYLFGWTGLLFSLLVPLVVWSRLYLKKHTPAQLITGTFLGYFLTATQIYLLIGF
;
A
#
# COMPACT_ATOMS: atom_id res chain seq x y z
N MET A 1 23.99 -10.47 34.59
CA MET A 1 22.70 -9.72 34.55
C MET A 1 22.50 -8.78 33.35
N PRO A 2 23.52 -8.23 32.63
CA PRO A 2 23.27 -7.38 31.45
C PRO A 2 22.72 -8.15 30.24
N ILE A 3 23.30 -9.33 29.96
CA ILE A 3 23.00 -10.17 28.79
C ILE A 3 21.51 -10.57 28.69
N TYR A 4 20.84 -10.76 29.83
CA TYR A 4 19.42 -11.16 29.86
C TYR A 4 18.47 -10.00 29.53
N LYS A 5 18.80 -8.77 29.95
CA LYS A 5 18.02 -7.56 29.64
C LYS A 5 18.13 -7.19 28.16
N ASP A 6 19.33 -7.33 27.58
CA ASP A 6 19.55 -7.08 26.15
C ASP A 6 18.72 -8.02 25.27
N ASN A 7 18.65 -9.30 25.64
CA ASN A 7 17.88 -10.30 24.89
C ASN A 7 16.36 -10.06 24.95
N GLN A 8 15.84 -9.59 26.09
CA GLN A 8 14.43 -9.19 26.21
C GLN A 8 14.10 -7.93 25.39
N SER A 9 14.99 -6.94 25.42
CA SER A 9 14.80 -5.70 24.66
C SER A 9 14.82 -5.95 23.14
N PHE A 10 15.67 -6.86 22.69
CA PHE A 10 15.76 -7.29 21.29
C PHE A 10 14.47 -7.99 20.84
N LYS A 11 13.98 -8.93 21.65
CA LYS A 11 12.74 -9.66 21.39
C LYS A 11 11.52 -8.72 21.34
N LEU A 12 11.47 -7.72 22.22
CA LEU A 12 10.41 -6.70 22.20
C LEU A 12 10.44 -5.88 20.91
N LYS A 13 11.61 -5.37 20.50
CA LYS A 13 11.76 -4.61 19.25
C LYS A 13 11.38 -5.43 18.02
N GLU A 14 11.76 -6.71 18.00
CA GLU A 14 11.39 -7.63 16.93
C GLU A 14 9.87 -7.86 16.85
N ASN A 15 9.21 -8.07 18.00
CA ASN A 15 7.75 -8.18 18.04
C ASN A 15 7.06 -6.91 17.55
N ILE A 16 7.53 -5.73 17.97
CA ILE A 16 7.00 -4.44 17.50
C ILE A 16 7.21 -4.28 16.00
N ALA A 17 8.40 -4.59 15.49
CA ALA A 17 8.70 -4.50 14.07
C ALA A 17 7.81 -5.43 13.24
N ASN A 18 7.61 -6.67 13.69
CA ASN A 18 6.71 -7.63 13.05
C ASN A 18 5.25 -7.16 13.08
N PHE A 19 4.79 -6.63 14.21
CA PHE A 19 3.44 -6.06 14.33
C PHE A 19 3.23 -4.90 13.35
N ILE A 20 4.15 -3.92 13.33
CA ILE A 20 4.10 -2.81 12.37
C ILE A 20 4.08 -3.35 10.94
N SER A 21 4.97 -4.28 10.60
CA SER A 21 5.01 -4.85 9.25
C SER A 21 3.70 -5.54 8.86
N ALA A 22 3.04 -6.21 9.80
CA ALA A 22 1.78 -6.91 9.55
C ALA A 22 0.63 -5.93 9.31
N VAL A 23 0.44 -4.94 10.19
CA VAL A 23 -0.69 -4.00 10.10
C VAL A 23 -0.50 -2.96 8.99
N THR A 24 0.75 -2.65 8.62
CA THR A 24 1.09 -1.71 7.54
C THR A 24 1.29 -2.39 6.18
N ASN A 25 0.84 -3.63 6.04
CA ASN A 25 0.80 -4.27 4.73
C ASN A 25 -0.14 -3.45 3.80
N PRO A 26 0.28 -3.07 2.58
CA PRO A 26 -0.48 -2.13 1.75
C PRO A 26 -1.99 -2.44 1.56
N PRO A 27 -2.42 -3.70 1.33
CA PRO A 27 -3.84 -4.03 1.24
C PRO A 27 -4.62 -3.71 2.52
N PHE A 28 -4.02 -3.84 3.70
CA PHE A 28 -4.69 -3.49 4.97
C PHE A 28 -4.77 -1.99 5.18
N VAL A 29 -3.74 -1.23 4.80
CA VAL A 29 -3.76 0.24 4.89
C VAL A 29 -4.76 0.87 3.93
N ALA A 30 -4.97 0.23 2.77
CA ALA A 30 -5.97 0.70 1.82
C ALA A 30 -7.40 0.73 2.39
N ILE A 31 -7.73 -0.16 3.33
CA ILE A 31 -9.07 -0.27 3.93
C ILE A 31 -9.47 1.03 4.65
N PRO A 32 -8.77 1.49 5.69
CA PRO A 32 -9.12 2.74 6.37
C PRO A 32 -9.00 3.95 5.43
N VAL A 33 -8.07 3.95 4.47
CA VAL A 33 -7.92 5.07 3.53
C VAL A 33 -9.18 5.26 2.67
N PHE A 34 -9.68 4.20 2.05
CA PHE A 34 -10.89 4.30 1.24
C PHE A 34 -12.14 4.58 2.08
N LEU A 35 -12.21 4.09 3.33
CA LEU A 35 -13.28 4.47 4.25
C LEU A 35 -13.25 5.96 4.57
N ILE A 36 -12.08 6.49 4.96
CA ILE A 36 -11.90 7.91 5.30
C ILE A 36 -12.23 8.80 4.10
N ILE A 37 -11.63 8.52 2.93
CA ILE A 37 -11.83 9.34 1.73
C ILE A 37 -13.31 9.35 1.31
N ASN A 38 -13.94 8.18 1.19
CA ASN A 38 -15.34 8.15 0.75
C ASN A 38 -16.28 8.70 1.81
N TYR A 39 -16.03 8.48 3.10
CA TYR A 39 -16.84 9.09 4.17
C TYR A 39 -16.76 10.62 4.10
N SER A 40 -15.57 11.18 3.91
CA SER A 40 -15.39 12.63 3.79
C SER A 40 -16.01 13.23 2.52
N LEU A 41 -16.04 12.49 1.41
CA LEU A 41 -16.62 12.96 0.14
C LEU A 41 -18.13 12.73 0.02
N LEU A 42 -18.67 11.74 0.73
CA LEU A 42 -20.05 11.25 0.57
C LEU A 42 -20.73 10.98 1.92
N SER A 43 -20.45 11.76 2.95
CA SER A 43 -20.90 11.50 4.34
C SER A 43 -22.41 11.27 4.48
N GLU A 44 -23.22 11.97 3.68
CA GLU A 44 -24.69 11.84 3.64
C GLU A 44 -25.21 10.85 2.58
N GLY A 45 -24.30 10.24 1.82
CA GLY A 45 -24.62 9.40 0.67
C GLY A 45 -24.07 7.98 0.78
N ASN A 46 -23.79 7.40 -0.39
CA ASN A 46 -23.42 5.99 -0.55
C ASN A 46 -21.93 5.70 -0.23
N TRP A 47 -21.34 6.35 0.78
CA TRP A 47 -19.91 6.21 1.08
C TRP A 47 -19.51 4.76 1.39
N LEU A 48 -20.37 4.01 2.10
CA LEU A 48 -20.14 2.59 2.41
C LEU A 48 -20.11 1.72 1.15
N TRP A 49 -20.96 2.02 0.18
CA TRP A 49 -21.01 1.29 -1.09
C TRP A 49 -19.70 1.46 -1.87
N PHE A 50 -19.29 2.71 -2.11
CA PHE A 50 -18.05 2.98 -2.84
C PHE A 50 -16.81 2.52 -2.07
N SER A 51 -16.82 2.60 -0.74
CA SER A 51 -15.77 2.02 0.09
C SER A 51 -15.70 0.50 -0.07
N SER A 52 -16.84 -0.19 -0.03
CA SER A 52 -16.90 -1.65 -0.16
C SER A 52 -16.40 -2.11 -1.53
N VAL A 53 -16.83 -1.45 -2.60
CA VAL A 53 -16.34 -1.72 -3.97
C VAL A 53 -14.83 -1.50 -4.05
N SER A 54 -14.34 -0.36 -3.52
CA SER A 54 -12.91 -0.06 -3.51
C SER A 54 -12.11 -1.10 -2.72
N ILE A 55 -12.53 -1.45 -1.51
CA ILE A 55 -11.90 -2.42 -0.61
C ILE A 55 -11.86 -3.80 -1.26
N PHE A 56 -12.92 -4.20 -1.95
CA PHE A 56 -12.97 -5.47 -2.66
C PHE A 56 -11.83 -5.58 -3.69
N PHE A 57 -11.67 -4.58 -4.55
CA PHE A 57 -10.65 -4.60 -5.61
C PHE A 57 -9.25 -4.26 -5.13
N VAL A 58 -9.08 -3.35 -4.16
CA VAL A 58 -7.76 -2.93 -3.70
C VAL A 58 -7.15 -3.90 -2.68
N SER A 59 -7.99 -4.59 -1.91
CA SER A 59 -7.58 -5.36 -0.73
C SER A 59 -8.03 -6.82 -0.79
N LEU A 60 -9.34 -7.11 -0.78
CA LEU A 60 -9.82 -8.48 -0.62
C LEU A 60 -9.37 -9.39 -1.77
N LEU A 61 -9.61 -8.99 -3.01
CA LEU A 61 -9.25 -9.80 -4.18
C LEU A 61 -7.71 -9.98 -4.30
N PRO A 62 -6.88 -8.93 -4.16
CA PRO A 62 -5.42 -9.07 -4.08
C PRO A 62 -4.91 -9.99 -2.96
N ILE A 63 -5.47 -9.90 -1.76
CA ILE A 63 -5.11 -10.76 -0.62
C ILE A 63 -5.44 -12.22 -0.96
N LEU A 64 -6.66 -12.48 -1.43
CA LEU A 64 -7.11 -13.83 -1.76
C LEU A 64 -6.24 -14.45 -2.86
N THR A 65 -6.06 -13.73 -3.97
CA THR A 65 -5.25 -14.20 -5.11
C THR A 65 -3.79 -14.42 -4.74
N SER A 66 -3.18 -13.50 -4.00
CA SER A 66 -1.79 -13.62 -3.53
C SER A 66 -1.63 -14.78 -2.55
N PHE A 67 -2.55 -14.93 -1.59
CA PHE A 67 -2.52 -16.01 -0.61
C PHE A 67 -2.69 -17.38 -1.27
N SER A 68 -3.63 -17.52 -2.21
CA SER A 68 -3.80 -18.74 -3.00
C SER A 68 -2.53 -19.10 -3.77
N TRP A 69 -1.83 -18.11 -4.36
CA TRP A 69 -0.57 -18.33 -5.05
C TRP A 69 0.56 -18.76 -4.11
N ILE A 70 0.72 -18.05 -2.99
CA ILE A 70 1.69 -18.36 -1.93
C ILE A 70 1.51 -19.81 -1.47
N LYS A 71 0.27 -20.22 -1.17
CA LYS A 71 -0.05 -21.59 -0.76
C LYS A 71 0.24 -22.61 -1.86
N LYS A 72 -0.15 -22.32 -3.11
CA LYS A 72 0.06 -23.22 -4.27
C LYS A 72 1.55 -23.45 -4.57
N LYS A 73 2.39 -22.46 -4.31
CA LYS A 73 3.83 -22.48 -4.62
C LYS A 73 4.72 -22.67 -3.38
N ASN A 74 4.12 -22.85 -2.20
CA ASN A 74 4.81 -22.96 -0.90
C ASN A 74 5.83 -21.83 -0.67
N LEU A 75 5.41 -20.60 -0.93
CA LEU A 75 6.26 -19.41 -0.84
C LEU A 75 6.20 -18.78 0.55
N GLU A 76 7.22 -18.00 0.89
CA GLU A 76 7.13 -17.08 2.03
C GLU A 76 6.23 -15.88 1.71
N VAL A 77 5.45 -15.41 2.68
CA VAL A 77 4.48 -14.31 2.52
C VAL A 77 5.12 -13.02 1.99
N ASP A 78 6.31 -12.67 2.48
CA ASP A 78 7.05 -11.47 2.08
C ASP A 78 7.69 -11.57 0.67
N MET A 79 7.67 -12.78 0.08
CA MET A 79 8.29 -13.11 -1.21
C MET A 79 9.69 -12.46 -1.33
N PRO A 80 10.69 -12.94 -0.57
CA PRO A 80 11.99 -12.28 -0.48
C PRO A 80 12.70 -12.23 -1.83
N ARG A 81 12.44 -13.21 -2.71
CA ARG A 81 12.90 -13.23 -4.10
C ARG A 81 11.93 -12.45 -4.98
N ARG A 82 12.46 -11.56 -5.82
CA ARG A 82 11.66 -10.70 -6.71
C ARG A 82 10.84 -11.50 -7.74
N GLN A 83 11.35 -12.64 -8.18
CA GLN A 83 10.69 -13.49 -9.18
C GLN A 83 9.37 -14.07 -8.66
N ASP A 84 9.31 -14.35 -7.35
CA ASP A 84 8.10 -14.89 -6.70
C ASP A 84 6.94 -13.87 -6.70
N ARG A 85 7.24 -12.58 -6.91
CA ARG A 85 6.28 -11.46 -6.88
C ARG A 85 5.59 -11.22 -8.21
N ILE A 86 6.17 -11.65 -9.33
CA ILE A 86 5.71 -11.30 -10.68
C ILE A 86 4.25 -11.74 -10.89
N TYR A 87 3.95 -13.02 -10.64
CA TYR A 87 2.61 -13.56 -10.81
C TYR A 87 1.57 -12.92 -9.86
N PRO A 88 1.83 -12.80 -8.54
CA PRO A 88 0.95 -12.05 -7.65
C PRO A 88 0.69 -10.61 -8.12
N LEU A 89 1.73 -9.87 -8.49
CA LEU A 89 1.59 -8.49 -8.97
C LEU A 89 0.73 -8.39 -10.23
N LEU A 90 0.84 -9.34 -11.17
CA LEU A 90 -0.04 -9.39 -12.34
C LEU A 90 -1.51 -9.57 -11.96
N LEU A 91 -1.82 -10.46 -10.99
CA LEU A 91 -3.20 -10.65 -10.51
C LEU A 91 -3.72 -9.40 -9.78
N VAL A 92 -2.86 -8.73 -9.01
CA VAL A 92 -3.19 -7.44 -8.37
C VAL A 92 -3.49 -6.37 -9.42
N ILE A 93 -2.67 -6.26 -10.47
CA ILE A 93 -2.88 -5.32 -11.59
C ILE A 93 -4.23 -5.58 -12.26
N LEU A 94 -4.57 -6.84 -12.55
CA LEU A 94 -5.89 -7.19 -13.12
C LEU A 94 -7.03 -6.78 -12.19
N SER A 95 -6.90 -7.00 -10.88
CA SER A 95 -7.86 -6.52 -9.87
C SER A 95 -8.05 -5.01 -9.96
N TYR A 96 -6.95 -4.27 -10.04
CA TYR A 96 -6.99 -2.80 -10.05
C TYR A 96 -7.55 -2.26 -11.36
N ILE A 97 -7.28 -2.90 -12.51
CA ILE A 97 -7.95 -2.56 -13.79
C ILE A 97 -9.47 -2.68 -13.64
N MET A 98 -9.95 -3.82 -13.13
CA MET A 98 -11.39 -4.02 -12.90
C MET A 98 -11.95 -2.99 -11.92
N GLY A 99 -11.22 -2.70 -10.83
CA GLY A 99 -11.61 -1.69 -9.84
C GLY A 99 -11.77 -0.29 -10.44
N VAL A 100 -10.80 0.16 -11.26
CA VAL A 100 -10.89 1.45 -11.95
C VAL A 100 -12.11 1.50 -12.88
N VAL A 101 -12.29 0.47 -13.72
CA VAL A 101 -13.41 0.40 -14.67
C VAL A 101 -14.75 0.43 -13.93
N VAL A 102 -14.92 -0.41 -12.91
CA VAL A 102 -16.17 -0.49 -12.13
C VAL A 102 -16.45 0.83 -11.41
N LEU A 103 -15.48 1.43 -10.73
CA LEU A 103 -15.67 2.69 -10.03
C LEU A 103 -16.04 3.83 -10.99
N ASN A 104 -15.42 3.87 -12.17
CA ASN A 104 -15.74 4.85 -13.20
C ASN A 104 -17.17 4.66 -13.75
N LEU A 105 -17.57 3.43 -14.07
CA LEU A 105 -18.92 3.13 -14.56
C LEU A 105 -20.01 3.42 -13.52
N LEU A 106 -19.72 3.22 -12.24
CA LEU A 106 -20.63 3.52 -11.13
C LEU A 106 -20.67 5.01 -10.75
N GLY A 107 -19.87 5.87 -11.39
CA GLY A 107 -19.80 7.29 -11.07
C GLY A 107 -19.27 7.58 -9.67
N ALA A 108 -18.28 6.81 -9.20
CA ALA A 108 -17.64 7.06 -7.92
C ALA A 108 -16.98 8.45 -7.87
N PRO A 109 -16.80 9.05 -6.67
CA PRO A 109 -16.10 10.31 -6.53
C PRO A 109 -14.74 10.29 -7.26
N GLN A 110 -14.41 11.39 -7.92
CA GLN A 110 -13.22 11.47 -8.78
C GLN A 110 -11.94 11.05 -8.05
N LEU A 111 -11.73 11.51 -6.81
CA LEU A 111 -10.57 11.13 -6.01
C LEU A 111 -10.52 9.62 -5.68
N THR A 112 -11.67 8.98 -5.47
CA THR A 112 -11.76 7.54 -5.20
C THR A 112 -11.31 6.73 -6.42
N THR A 113 -11.82 7.07 -7.60
CA THR A 113 -11.44 6.42 -8.87
C THR A 113 -9.97 6.69 -9.21
N VAL A 114 -9.51 7.94 -9.04
CA VAL A 114 -8.11 8.33 -9.28
C VAL A 114 -7.18 7.61 -8.31
N LEU A 115 -7.51 7.48 -7.03
CA LEU A 115 -6.68 6.72 -6.09
C LEU A 115 -6.57 5.25 -6.48
N MET A 116 -7.66 4.61 -6.91
CA MET A 116 -7.60 3.24 -7.46
C MET A 116 -6.69 3.18 -8.70
N PHE A 117 -6.73 4.19 -9.57
CA PHE A 117 -5.84 4.31 -10.72
C PHE A 117 -4.36 4.52 -10.31
N CYS A 118 -4.11 5.27 -9.23
CA CYS A 118 -2.78 5.40 -8.63
C CYS A 118 -2.28 4.04 -8.14
N TYR A 119 -3.10 3.25 -7.45
CA TYR A 119 -2.76 1.87 -7.06
C TYR A 119 -2.41 0.99 -8.27
N LEU A 120 -3.20 1.07 -9.35
CA LEU A 120 -2.95 0.36 -10.62
C LEU A 120 -1.57 0.70 -11.18
N THR A 121 -1.35 1.97 -11.51
CA THR A 121 -0.14 2.42 -12.21
C THR A 121 1.11 2.31 -11.34
N ASN A 122 1.01 2.57 -10.03
CA ASN A 122 2.12 2.36 -9.11
C ASN A 122 2.50 0.88 -8.99
N THR A 123 1.52 -0.03 -9.02
CA THR A 123 1.79 -1.48 -9.02
C THR A 123 2.45 -1.93 -10.31
N ILE A 124 2.09 -1.35 -11.45
CA ILE A 124 2.79 -1.57 -12.72
C ILE A 124 4.27 -1.13 -12.58
N VAL A 125 4.54 0.03 -11.99
CA VAL A 125 5.91 0.48 -11.73
C VAL A 125 6.64 -0.51 -10.82
N VAL A 126 6.02 -0.98 -9.72
CA VAL A 126 6.60 -2.01 -8.85
C VAL A 126 6.92 -3.29 -9.61
N LEU A 127 6.04 -3.74 -10.51
CA LEU A 127 6.26 -4.90 -11.35
C LEU A 127 7.49 -4.70 -12.26
N LEU A 128 7.57 -3.57 -12.96
CA LEU A 128 8.70 -3.23 -13.83
C LEU A 128 10.02 -3.20 -13.07
N PHE A 129 10.03 -2.58 -11.87
CA PHE A 129 11.19 -2.65 -10.99
C PHE A 129 11.50 -4.09 -10.62
N SER A 130 10.52 -4.90 -10.23
CA SER A 130 10.72 -6.28 -9.79
C SER A 130 11.33 -7.19 -10.85
N LEU A 131 11.31 -6.82 -12.14
CA LEU A 131 12.04 -7.51 -13.21
C LEU A 131 13.57 -7.36 -13.08
N PHE A 132 14.07 -6.24 -12.53
CA PHE A 132 15.49 -5.88 -12.49
C PHE A 132 16.04 -5.63 -11.07
N TRP A 133 15.21 -5.15 -10.14
CA TRP A 133 15.59 -4.76 -8.79
C TRP A 133 14.41 -4.78 -7.80
N LYS A 134 14.67 -5.21 -6.56
CA LYS A 134 13.61 -5.40 -5.55
C LYS A 134 13.24 -4.08 -4.85
N ILE A 135 12.23 -3.37 -5.33
CA ILE A 135 11.70 -2.18 -4.65
C ILE A 135 10.82 -2.56 -3.43
N SER A 136 10.71 -1.64 -2.45
CA SER A 136 9.83 -1.83 -1.28
C SER A 136 8.37 -1.47 -1.59
N ILE A 137 7.55 -2.51 -1.77
CA ILE A 137 6.09 -2.39 -1.95
C ILE A 137 5.43 -1.78 -0.70
N HIS A 138 5.95 -2.09 0.50
CA HIS A 138 5.42 -1.54 1.74
C HIS A 138 5.63 -0.02 1.81
N ALA A 139 6.86 0.44 1.53
CA ALA A 139 7.15 1.89 1.57
C ALA A 139 6.32 2.67 0.54
N MET A 140 6.24 2.15 -0.69
CA MET A 140 5.43 2.77 -1.75
C MET A 140 3.93 2.73 -1.43
N GLY A 141 3.45 1.60 -0.89
CA GLY A 141 2.05 1.37 -0.55
C GLY A 141 1.53 2.13 0.66
N ILE A 142 2.41 2.76 1.45
CA ILE A 142 2.02 3.76 2.46
C ILE A 142 2.11 5.18 1.90
N ALA A 143 3.20 5.49 1.18
CA ALA A 143 3.43 6.83 0.65
C ALA A 143 2.38 7.28 -0.38
N GLY A 144 1.93 6.39 -1.27
CA GLY A 144 0.88 6.71 -2.24
C GLY A 144 -0.44 7.13 -1.55
N PRO A 145 -1.04 6.28 -0.71
CA PRO A 145 -2.26 6.63 0.03
C PRO A 145 -2.10 7.84 0.95
N ALA A 146 -0.92 8.00 1.58
CA ALA A 146 -0.60 9.21 2.34
C ALA A 146 -0.73 10.48 1.50
N THR A 147 -0.31 10.44 0.24
CA THR A 147 -0.43 11.56 -0.70
C THR A 147 -1.88 11.91 -0.99
N ALA A 148 -2.76 10.92 -1.18
CA ALA A 148 -4.19 11.17 -1.39
C ALA A 148 -4.86 11.75 -0.13
N ILE A 149 -4.45 11.31 1.06
CA ILE A 149 -4.91 11.88 2.33
C ILE A 149 -4.42 13.32 2.52
N ILE A 150 -3.17 13.63 2.16
CA ILE A 150 -2.64 15.01 2.14
C ILE A 150 -3.42 15.87 1.15
N TYR A 151 -3.73 15.35 -0.04
CA TYR A 151 -4.52 16.07 -1.02
C TYR A 151 -5.91 16.44 -0.47
N LEU A 152 -6.59 15.50 0.21
CA LEU A 152 -7.94 15.72 0.71
C LEU A 152 -8.01 16.63 1.95
N PHE A 153 -7.04 16.53 2.87
CA PHE A 153 -7.08 17.21 4.17
C PHE A 153 -6.01 18.31 4.35
N GLY A 154 -5.17 18.54 3.34
CA GLY A 154 -4.06 19.49 3.42
C GLY A 154 -3.06 19.12 4.52
N TRP A 155 -2.67 20.11 5.33
CA TRP A 155 -1.64 19.97 6.37
C TRP A 155 -1.95 18.89 7.41
N THR A 156 -3.22 18.68 7.77
CA THR A 156 -3.60 17.63 8.74
C THR A 156 -3.38 16.23 8.18
N GLY A 157 -3.47 16.06 6.85
CA GLY A 157 -3.16 14.80 6.17
C GLY A 157 -1.70 14.36 6.32
N LEU A 158 -0.77 15.28 6.64
CA LEU A 158 0.63 14.92 6.94
C LEU A 158 0.76 13.99 8.15
N LEU A 159 -0.21 13.98 9.07
CA LEU A 159 -0.21 13.06 10.21
C LEU A 159 -0.21 11.59 9.74
N PHE A 160 -0.88 11.28 8.62
CA PHE A 160 -0.86 9.93 8.05
C PHE A 160 0.53 9.54 7.53
N SER A 161 1.33 10.51 7.07
CA SER A 161 2.71 10.28 6.61
C SER A 161 3.65 9.86 7.73
N LEU A 162 3.29 10.03 9.01
CA LEU A 162 4.05 9.50 10.14
C LEU A 162 4.11 7.96 10.16
N LEU A 163 3.24 7.27 9.40
CA LEU A 163 3.34 5.83 9.20
C LEU A 163 4.56 5.44 8.37
N VAL A 164 5.04 6.29 7.46
CA VAL A 164 6.19 6.00 6.59
C VAL A 164 7.46 5.71 7.39
N PRO A 165 7.94 6.57 8.31
CA PRO A 165 9.14 6.28 9.09
C PRO A 165 8.99 5.01 9.95
N LEU A 166 7.78 4.70 10.46
CA LEU A 166 7.51 3.46 11.20
C LEU A 166 7.70 2.21 10.30
N VAL A 167 7.16 2.26 9.08
CA VAL A 167 7.34 1.18 8.10
C VAL A 167 8.80 1.04 7.67
N VAL A 168 9.47 2.16 7.38
CA VAL A 168 10.90 2.17 7.01
C VAL A 168 11.73 1.52 8.11
N TRP A 169 11.51 1.92 9.37
CA TRP A 169 12.19 1.32 10.53
C TRP A 169 11.93 -0.18 10.64
N SER A 170 10.66 -0.60 10.61
CA SER A 170 10.27 -2.01 10.72
C SER A 170 10.95 -2.86 9.64
N ARG A 171 10.93 -2.41 8.38
CA ARG A 171 11.48 -3.18 7.25
C ARG A 171 13.01 -3.23 7.24
N LEU A 172 13.68 -2.19 7.75
CA LEU A 172 15.13 -2.21 7.98
C LEU A 172 15.50 -3.13 9.13
N TYR A 173 14.81 -3.02 10.27
CA TYR A 173 15.08 -3.82 11.46
C TYR A 173 14.92 -5.32 11.18
N LEU A 174 13.85 -5.70 10.48
CA LEU A 174 13.58 -7.07 10.05
C LEU A 174 14.46 -7.53 8.87
N LYS A 175 15.39 -6.69 8.39
CA LYS A 175 16.30 -6.95 7.27
C LYS A 175 15.59 -7.39 5.98
N LYS A 176 14.36 -6.91 5.78
CA LYS A 176 13.54 -7.28 4.61
C LYS A 176 13.90 -6.47 3.37
N HIS A 177 14.43 -5.26 3.58
CA HIS A 177 14.82 -4.32 2.53
C HIS A 177 16.09 -3.55 2.89
N THR A 178 16.79 -3.03 1.88
CA THR A 178 17.92 -2.11 2.06
C THR A 178 17.42 -0.65 2.08
N PRO A 179 18.22 0.30 2.60
CA PRO A 179 17.85 1.73 2.60
C PRO A 179 17.49 2.26 1.20
N ALA A 180 18.27 1.90 0.17
CA ALA A 180 17.98 2.32 -1.20
C ALA A 180 16.60 1.85 -1.68
N GLN A 181 16.20 0.61 -1.37
CA GLN A 181 14.89 0.06 -1.76
C GLN A 181 13.72 0.78 -1.07
N LEU A 182 13.93 1.22 0.17
CA LEU A 182 12.94 1.95 0.95
C LEU A 182 12.83 3.40 0.48
N ILE A 183 13.97 4.10 0.33
CA ILE A 183 14.01 5.47 -0.18
C ILE A 183 13.35 5.56 -1.55
N THR A 184 13.70 4.64 -2.46
CA THR A 184 13.11 4.63 -3.82
C THR A 184 11.61 4.34 -3.77
N GLY A 185 11.17 3.38 -2.94
CA GLY A 185 9.75 3.07 -2.77
C GLY A 185 8.95 4.25 -2.20
N THR A 186 9.45 4.88 -1.14
CA THR A 186 8.83 6.07 -0.53
C THR A 186 8.77 7.23 -1.52
N PHE A 187 9.88 7.56 -2.17
CA PHE A 187 9.95 8.66 -3.14
C PHE A 187 8.96 8.45 -4.29
N LEU A 188 8.99 7.28 -4.93
CA LEU A 188 8.08 7.00 -6.05
C LEU A 188 6.62 6.97 -5.60
N GLY A 189 6.32 6.48 -4.39
CA GLY A 189 4.97 6.50 -3.84
C GLY A 189 4.41 7.92 -3.72
N TYR A 190 5.17 8.86 -3.16
CA TYR A 190 4.75 10.26 -3.09
C TYR A 190 4.72 10.92 -4.47
N PHE A 191 5.81 10.81 -5.22
CA PHE A 191 6.00 11.53 -6.48
C PHE A 191 4.98 11.11 -7.54
N LEU A 192 4.80 9.80 -7.77
CA LEU A 192 3.88 9.31 -8.79
C LEU A 192 2.44 9.62 -8.41
N THR A 193 2.04 9.40 -7.16
CA THR A 193 0.66 9.69 -6.73
C THR A 193 0.33 11.18 -6.74
N ALA A 194 1.26 12.05 -6.36
CA ALA A 194 1.06 13.49 -6.48
C ALA A 194 0.91 13.90 -7.94
N THR A 195 1.77 13.37 -8.82
CA THR A 195 1.72 13.65 -10.27
C THR A 195 0.40 13.17 -10.88
N GLN A 196 -0.04 11.96 -10.54
CA GLN A 196 -1.31 11.38 -11.03
C GLN A 196 -2.51 12.21 -10.58
N ILE A 197 -2.57 12.58 -9.30
CA ILE A 197 -3.65 13.42 -8.76
C ILE A 197 -3.66 14.79 -9.44
N TYR A 198 -2.50 15.44 -9.56
CA TYR A 198 -2.38 16.74 -10.23
C TYR A 198 -2.85 16.69 -11.69
N LEU A 199 -2.46 15.67 -12.45
CA LEU A 199 -2.84 15.55 -13.86
C LEU A 199 -4.30 15.18 -14.08
N LEU A 200 -4.92 14.43 -13.16
CA LEU A 200 -6.28 13.89 -13.34
C LEU A 200 -7.36 14.68 -12.61
N ILE A 201 -7.00 15.49 -11.61
CA ILE A 201 -7.94 16.27 -10.79
C ILE A 201 -7.55 17.76 -10.78
N GLY A 202 -6.25 18.08 -10.71
CA GLY A 202 -5.75 19.43 -10.48
C GLY A 202 -5.43 19.68 -9.01
N PHE A 203 -5.10 20.94 -8.67
CA PHE A 203 -5.00 21.45 -7.29
C PHE A 203 -6.09 22.48 -7.04
#